data_AF-A0AAV6UEE8-F1
#
_entry.id   AF-A0AAV6UEE8-F1
#
_cell.length_a   1.000
_cell.length_b   1.000
_cell.length_c   1.000
_cell.angle_alpha   90.00
_cell.angle_beta   90.00
_cell.angle_gamma   90.00
#
_symmetry.space_group_name_H-M   'P 1'
#
loop_
_entity.id
_entity.type
_entity.pdbx_description
1 polymer ?
#
loop_
_entity_poly.entity_id
_entity_poly.type
_entity_poly.pdbx_seq_one_letter_code
_entity_poly.pdbx_strand_id
1 'polypeptide(L)'
;MQKILSIAQDIIYMSFKGRRQTPKHLALGLTIRHLTGSSQLIGLLNGLGHCVSHSTVLLHDTALALKQLNENALIPDGFKTETFTTLVWDNNDFCEETLYGSGTTHNTNGIILQWESQSDKEIKSQFRKKKLASSKGKAGSEHLMHHQL
;
A
#
# COMPACT_ATOMS: atom_id res chain seq x y z
N MET A 1 6.34 21.78 5.00
CA MET A 1 6.45 21.61 3.53
C MET A 1 5.23 20.98 2.86
N GLN A 2 4.57 19.96 3.44
CA GLN A 2 3.43 19.25 2.80
C GLN A 2 2.28 20.15 2.30
N LYS A 3 1.89 21.17 3.08
CA LYS A 3 0.81 22.11 2.69
C LYS A 3 1.15 22.90 1.41
N ILE A 4 2.41 23.28 1.23
CA ILE A 4 2.88 24.01 0.04
C ILE A 4 2.77 23.11 -1.20
N LEU A 5 3.15 21.83 -1.09
CA LEU A 5 3.01 20.87 -2.18
C LEU A 5 1.55 20.62 -2.54
N SER A 6 0.65 20.60 -1.54
CA SER A 6 -0.80 20.47 -1.77
C SER A 6 -1.36 21.65 -2.59
N ILE A 7 -0.94 22.87 -2.27
CA ILE A 7 -1.33 24.09 -3.00
C ILE A 7 -0.70 24.10 -4.41
N ALA A 8 0.58 23.73 -4.55
CA ALA A 8 1.22 23.63 -5.86
C ALA A 8 0.49 22.64 -6.79
N GLN A 9 0.03 21.51 -6.24
CA GLN A 9 -0.78 20.54 -6.99
C GLN A 9 -2.15 21.09 -7.41
N ASP A 10 -2.79 21.95 -6.60
CA ASP A 10 -4.00 22.69 -7.03
C ASP A 10 -3.71 23.61 -8.21
N ILE A 11 -2.65 24.40 -8.09
CA ILE A 11 -2.27 25.35 -9.14
C ILE A 11 -2.02 24.60 -10.44
N ILE A 12 -1.29 23.49 -10.40
CA ILE A 12 -1.03 22.65 -11.58
C ILE A 12 -2.35 22.08 -12.12
N TYR A 13 -3.16 21.43 -11.28
CA TYR A 13 -4.39 20.79 -11.72
C TYR A 13 -5.36 21.79 -12.37
N MET A 14 -5.51 22.99 -11.78
CA MET A 14 -6.31 24.08 -12.31
C MET A 14 -5.73 24.66 -13.60
N SER A 15 -4.42 24.90 -13.66
CA SER A 15 -3.74 25.45 -14.86
C SER A 15 -3.92 24.55 -16.09
N PHE A 16 -3.96 23.22 -15.87
CA PHE A 16 -4.18 22.24 -16.92
C PHE A 16 -5.66 21.86 -17.10
N LYS A 17 -6.61 22.56 -16.45
CA LYS A 17 -8.05 22.28 -16.51
C LYS A 17 -8.38 20.81 -16.23
N GLY A 18 -7.70 20.20 -15.27
CA GLY A 18 -7.86 18.79 -14.90
C GLY A 18 -7.30 17.78 -15.91
N ARG A 19 -6.64 18.21 -17.00
CA ARG A 19 -6.00 17.30 -17.98
C ARG A 19 -4.79 16.58 -17.39
N ARG A 20 -4.05 17.25 -16.51
CA ARG A 20 -2.96 16.65 -15.74
C ARG A 20 -3.47 16.26 -14.37
N GLN A 21 -3.63 14.96 -14.15
CA GLN A 21 -3.98 14.42 -12.85
C GLN A 21 -2.82 14.65 -11.87
N THR A 22 -3.14 15.15 -10.68
CA THR A 22 -2.15 15.31 -9.61
C THR A 22 -2.43 14.29 -8.51
N PRO A 23 -1.39 13.82 -7.79
CA PRO A 23 -1.56 12.83 -6.72
C PRO A 23 -2.65 13.21 -5.72
N LYS A 24 -2.74 14.50 -5.35
CA LYS A 24 -3.76 14.97 -4.42
C LYS A 24 -5.18 14.80 -4.93
N HIS A 25 -5.48 15.26 -6.15
CA HIS A 25 -6.85 15.23 -6.67
C HIS A 25 -7.31 13.80 -6.91
N LEU A 26 -6.38 12.95 -7.38
CA LEU A 26 -6.64 11.54 -7.62
C LEU A 26 -6.85 10.80 -6.30
N ALA A 27 -5.94 10.97 -5.33
CA ALA A 27 -6.04 10.34 -4.02
C ALA A 27 -7.33 10.78 -3.31
N LEU A 28 -7.62 12.09 -3.29
CA LEU A 28 -8.84 12.61 -2.67
C LEU A 28 -10.10 11.98 -3.28
N GLY A 29 -10.19 11.94 -4.62
CA GLY A 29 -11.33 11.34 -5.33
C GLY A 29 -11.52 9.85 -5.04
N LEU A 30 -10.43 9.07 -5.08
CA LEU A 30 -10.43 7.64 -4.74
C LEU A 30 -10.82 7.41 -3.27
N THR A 31 -10.26 8.17 -2.34
CA THR A 31 -10.56 8.05 -0.91
C THR A 31 -12.03 8.35 -0.63
N ILE A 32 -12.59 9.41 -1.20
CA ILE A 32 -14.01 9.74 -1.01
C ILE A 32 -14.91 8.63 -1.56
N ARG A 33 -14.56 8.06 -2.73
CA ARG A 33 -15.28 6.92 -3.27
C ARG A 33 -15.25 5.73 -2.33
N HIS A 34 -14.09 5.35 -1.82
CA HIS A 34 -13.95 4.19 -0.94
C HIS A 34 -14.60 4.39 0.43
N LEU A 35 -14.58 5.60 0.98
CA LEU A 35 -15.19 5.88 2.28
C LEU A 35 -16.71 6.02 2.22
N THR A 36 -17.26 6.57 1.14
CA THR A 36 -18.67 6.99 1.09
C THR A 36 -19.49 6.33 0.00
N GLY A 37 -18.87 5.85 -1.08
CA GLY A 37 -19.56 5.35 -2.27
C GLY A 37 -20.39 6.39 -3.03
N SER A 38 -20.38 7.68 -2.63
CA SER A 38 -21.28 8.69 -3.17
C SER A 38 -20.73 9.38 -4.42
N SER A 39 -21.35 9.11 -5.58
CA SER A 39 -21.03 9.79 -6.84
C SER A 39 -21.41 11.27 -6.82
N GLN A 40 -22.46 11.65 -6.10
CA GLN A 40 -22.89 13.04 -5.94
C GLN A 40 -21.86 13.88 -5.18
N LEU A 41 -21.30 13.32 -4.10
CA LEU A 41 -20.27 13.99 -3.30
C LEU A 41 -19.00 14.22 -4.12
N ILE A 42 -18.59 13.21 -4.89
CA ILE A 42 -17.45 13.33 -5.81
C ILE A 42 -17.73 14.36 -6.90
N GLY A 43 -18.94 14.38 -7.44
CA GLY A 43 -19.37 15.39 -8.43
C GLY A 43 -19.30 16.81 -7.89
N LEU A 44 -19.77 17.04 -6.66
CA LEU A 44 -19.69 18.34 -5.99
C LEU A 44 -18.23 18.79 -5.82
N LEU A 45 -17.38 17.93 -5.28
CA LEU A 45 -15.97 18.24 -5.03
C LEU A 45 -15.16 18.41 -6.32
N ASN A 46 -15.52 17.67 -7.36
CA ASN A 46 -14.96 17.88 -8.70
C ASN A 46 -15.41 19.23 -9.29
N GLY A 47 -16.68 19.61 -9.12
CA GLY A 47 -17.21 20.90 -9.54
C GLY A 47 -16.52 22.08 -8.84
N LEU A 48 -16.11 21.90 -7.59
CA LEU A 48 -15.29 22.86 -6.83
C LEU A 48 -13.79 22.80 -7.18
N GLY A 49 -13.38 21.87 -8.04
CA GLY A 49 -11.99 21.72 -8.46
C GLY A 49 -11.07 21.03 -7.44
N HIS A 50 -11.61 20.34 -6.44
CA HIS A 50 -10.81 19.70 -5.38
C HIS A 50 -10.44 18.24 -5.66
N CYS A 51 -11.19 17.55 -6.51
CA CYS A 51 -10.88 16.18 -6.91
C CYS A 51 -11.11 15.94 -8.39
N VAL A 52 -10.74 14.73 -8.82
CA VAL A 52 -11.02 14.23 -10.17
C VAL A 52 -12.49 13.89 -10.34
N SER A 53 -12.94 13.79 -11.60
CA SER A 53 -14.33 13.44 -11.90
C SER A 53 -14.65 12.02 -11.46
N HIS A 54 -15.92 11.75 -11.13
CA HIS A 54 -16.37 10.41 -10.77
C HIS A 54 -15.99 9.36 -11.84
N SER A 55 -16.16 9.69 -13.12
CA SER A 55 -15.77 8.81 -14.24
C SER A 55 -14.27 8.49 -14.25
N THR A 56 -13.43 9.47 -13.93
CA THR A 56 -11.97 9.27 -13.80
C THR A 56 -11.63 8.36 -12.62
N VAL A 57 -12.33 8.49 -11.49
CA VAL A 57 -12.17 7.57 -10.35
C VAL A 57 -12.52 6.14 -10.76
N LEU A 58 -13.68 5.93 -11.40
CA LEU A 58 -14.09 4.61 -11.88
C LEU A 58 -13.07 4.00 -12.83
N LEU A 59 -12.56 4.80 -13.77
CA LEU A 59 -11.53 4.36 -14.71
C LEU A 59 -10.28 3.89 -13.99
N HIS A 60 -9.83 4.62 -12.98
CA HIS A 60 -8.65 4.25 -12.20
C HIS A 60 -8.86 2.95 -11.41
N ASP A 61 -10.00 2.78 -10.75
CA ASP A 61 -10.27 1.55 -10.01
C ASP A 61 -10.39 0.33 -10.94
N THR A 62 -11.00 0.49 -12.12
CA THR A 62 -11.01 -0.56 -13.15
C THR A 62 -9.60 -0.85 -13.65
N ALA A 63 -8.77 0.18 -13.89
CA ALA A 63 -7.39 0.00 -14.34
C ALA A 63 -6.54 -0.70 -13.27
N LEU A 64 -6.74 -0.39 -11.98
CA LEU A 64 -6.07 -1.06 -10.87
C LEU A 64 -6.52 -2.52 -10.77
N ALA A 65 -7.82 -2.80 -10.91
CA ALA A 65 -8.35 -4.15 -10.92
C ALA A 65 -7.81 -4.98 -12.09
N LEU A 66 -7.79 -4.43 -13.30
CA LEU A 66 -7.21 -5.07 -14.48
C LEU A 66 -5.71 -5.30 -14.32
N LYS A 67 -4.98 -4.34 -13.74
CA LYS A 67 -3.56 -4.50 -13.43
C LYS A 67 -3.35 -5.68 -12.47
N GLN A 68 -4.16 -5.78 -11.42
CA GLN A 68 -4.08 -6.89 -10.47
C GLN A 68 -4.38 -8.25 -11.13
N LEU A 69 -5.38 -8.30 -12.02
CA LEU A 69 -5.70 -9.50 -12.79
C LEU A 69 -4.55 -9.91 -13.72
N ASN A 70 -3.92 -8.95 -14.39
CA ASN A 70 -2.81 -9.20 -15.30
C ASN A 70 -1.51 -9.60 -14.58
N GLU A 71 -1.30 -9.13 -13.35
CA GLU A 71 -0.13 -9.51 -12.54
C GLU A 71 -0.16 -10.99 -12.12
N ASN A 72 -1.27 -11.72 -12.33
CA ASN A 72 -1.41 -13.17 -12.08
C ASN A 72 -0.97 -13.62 -10.67
N ALA A 73 -0.78 -12.68 -9.74
CA ALA A 73 -0.44 -12.95 -8.36
C ALA A 73 -1.70 -13.38 -7.60
N LEU A 74 -2.15 -14.61 -7.86
CA LEU A 74 -3.11 -15.34 -7.02
C LEU A 74 -2.60 -15.49 -5.59
N ILE A 75 -1.29 -15.35 -5.39
CA ILE A 75 -0.59 -15.57 -4.15
C ILE A 75 0.13 -14.28 -3.76
N PRO A 76 -0.06 -13.76 -2.53
CA PRO A 76 0.62 -12.57 -2.06
C PRO A 76 2.14 -12.70 -2.10
N ASP A 77 2.83 -11.57 -2.29
CA ASP A 77 4.29 -11.51 -2.26
C ASP A 77 4.84 -12.13 -0.96
N GLY A 78 5.84 -13.00 -1.12
CA GLY A 78 6.45 -13.74 -0.01
C GLY A 78 5.90 -15.15 0.21
N PHE A 79 4.82 -15.52 -0.47
CA PHE A 79 4.30 -16.89 -0.49
C PHE A 79 4.57 -17.53 -1.85
N LYS A 80 4.78 -18.86 -1.88
CA LYS A 80 5.11 -19.60 -3.10
C LYS A 80 3.93 -20.39 -3.63
N THR A 81 3.86 -20.51 -4.94
CA THR A 81 2.97 -21.45 -5.64
C THR A 81 3.35 -22.89 -5.32
N GLU A 82 2.36 -23.79 -5.45
CA GLU A 82 2.55 -25.26 -5.39
C GLU A 82 3.17 -25.80 -4.09
N THR A 83 3.10 -25.05 -3.00
CA THR A 83 3.52 -25.52 -1.68
C THR A 83 2.32 -25.74 -0.79
N PHE A 84 2.39 -26.77 0.04
CA PHE A 84 1.40 -26.98 1.09
C PHE A 84 1.27 -25.73 1.96
N THR A 85 0.05 -25.18 1.99
CA THR A 85 -0.29 -23.93 2.68
C THR A 85 -1.48 -24.18 3.58
N THR A 86 -1.36 -23.80 4.85
CA THR A 86 -2.45 -23.86 5.82
C THR A 86 -3.02 -22.46 6.00
N LEU A 87 -4.32 -22.32 5.74
CA LEU A 87 -5.06 -21.08 5.98
C LEU A 87 -5.82 -21.25 7.30
N VAL A 88 -5.59 -20.34 8.23
CA VAL A 88 -6.32 -20.29 9.51
C VAL A 88 -7.13 -19.01 9.50
N TRP A 89 -8.43 -19.11 9.72
CA TRP A 89 -9.34 -17.98 9.77
C TRP A 89 -10.06 -18.00 11.10
N ASP A 90 -10.22 -16.82 11.69
CA ASP A 90 -10.94 -16.62 12.94
C ASP A 90 -11.77 -15.35 12.88
N ASN A 91 -12.92 -15.36 13.55
CA ASN A 91 -13.76 -14.18 13.70
C ASN A 91 -13.47 -13.56 15.07
N ASN A 92 -12.87 -12.38 15.04
CA ASN A 92 -12.67 -11.57 16.24
C ASN A 92 -13.93 -10.73 16.46
N ASP A 93 -14.84 -11.30 17.23
CA ASP A 93 -16.05 -10.66 17.68
C ASP A 93 -15.87 -10.18 19.13
N PHE A 94 -15.86 -8.86 19.32
CA PHE A 94 -15.73 -8.24 20.65
C PHE A 94 -16.91 -7.33 20.95
N CYS A 95 -17.29 -7.31 22.23
CA CYS A 95 -18.34 -6.44 22.78
C CYS A 95 -19.70 -6.62 22.12
N GLU A 96 -20.05 -7.83 21.65
CA GLU A 96 -21.31 -8.09 20.93
C GLU A 96 -22.56 -7.85 21.77
N GLU A 97 -22.47 -8.01 23.09
CA GLU A 97 -23.58 -7.80 24.02
C GLU A 97 -23.86 -6.31 24.26
N THR A 98 -24.33 -5.62 23.22
CA THR A 98 -24.85 -4.25 23.33
C THR A 98 -26.29 -4.20 22.85
N LEU A 99 -27.14 -3.45 23.56
CA LEU A 99 -28.56 -3.26 23.19
C LEU A 99 -28.75 -2.55 21.83
N TYR A 100 -27.72 -1.84 21.36
CA TYR A 100 -27.79 -0.97 20.17
C TYR A 100 -26.87 -1.42 19.02
N GLY A 101 -26.06 -2.46 19.19
CA GLY A 101 -25.08 -2.92 18.19
C GLY A 101 -23.94 -1.94 17.89
N SER A 102 -23.84 -0.82 18.60
CA SER A 102 -22.81 0.20 18.41
C SER A 102 -21.57 -0.09 19.24
N GLY A 103 -20.38 0.07 18.66
CA GLY A 103 -19.11 -0.17 19.35
C GLY A 103 -18.70 -1.65 19.42
N THR A 104 -19.40 -2.51 18.68
CA THR A 104 -18.98 -3.90 18.46
C THR A 104 -17.83 -3.94 17.47
N THR A 105 -16.94 -4.92 17.62
CA THR A 105 -15.92 -5.23 16.60
C THR A 105 -16.33 -6.52 15.93
N HIS A 106 -16.49 -6.47 14.61
CA HIS A 106 -16.72 -7.65 13.77
C HIS A 106 -15.61 -7.68 12.73
N ASN A 107 -14.54 -8.41 13.02
CA ASN A 107 -13.42 -8.52 12.09
C ASN A 107 -13.07 -9.98 11.85
N THR A 108 -12.96 -10.36 10.57
CA THR A 108 -12.47 -11.67 10.18
C THR A 108 -10.98 -11.56 9.90
N ASN A 109 -10.18 -12.29 10.68
CA ASN A 109 -8.73 -12.30 10.56
C ASN A 109 -8.28 -13.63 9.93
N GLY A 110 -7.27 -13.57 9.07
CA GLY A 110 -6.67 -14.75 8.42
C GLY A 110 -5.17 -14.78 8.64
N ILE A 111 -4.62 -15.98 8.84
CA ILE A 111 -3.18 -16.27 8.87
C ILE A 111 -2.88 -17.29 7.78
N ILE A 112 -1.84 -17.02 6.98
CA ILE A 112 -1.32 -17.92 5.96
C ILE A 112 -0.02 -18.53 6.48
N LEU A 113 0.04 -19.86 6.59
CA LEU A 113 1.20 -20.61 7.03
C LEU A 113 1.73 -21.47 5.88
N GLN A 114 3.01 -21.32 5.56
CA GLN A 114 3.68 -22.08 4.52
C GLN A 114 5.02 -22.58 5.05
N TRP A 115 5.35 -23.85 4.79
CA TRP A 115 6.62 -24.41 5.22
C TRP A 115 7.77 -23.86 4.38
N GLU A 116 8.85 -23.50 5.07
CA GLU A 116 10.08 -23.03 4.42
C GLU A 116 10.80 -24.21 3.74
N SER A 117 11.10 -24.10 2.45
CA SER A 117 11.86 -25.13 1.74
C SER A 117 13.34 -25.09 2.13
N GLN A 118 14.06 -26.21 1.96
CA GLN A 118 15.53 -26.23 2.19
C GLN A 118 16.26 -25.16 1.35
N SER A 119 15.80 -24.94 0.12
CA SER A 119 16.29 -23.88 -0.77
C SER A 119 16.08 -22.47 -0.20
N ASP A 120 15.00 -22.20 0.54
CA ASP A 120 14.79 -20.89 1.18
C ASP A 120 15.74 -20.64 2.35
N LYS A 121 16.03 -21.69 3.12
CA LYS A 121 16.99 -21.62 4.23
C LYS A 121 18.39 -21.29 3.72
N GLU A 122 18.79 -21.89 2.60
CA GLU A 122 20.08 -21.63 1.96
C GLU A 122 20.16 -20.20 1.44
N ILE A 123 19.14 -19.73 0.71
CA ILE A 123 19.05 -18.36 0.19
C ILE A 123 19.11 -17.34 1.32
N LYS A 124 18.28 -17.49 2.37
CA LYS A 124 18.29 -16.59 3.53
C LYS A 124 19.63 -16.62 4.26
N SER A 125 20.30 -17.78 4.36
CA SER A 125 21.64 -17.86 4.97
C SER A 125 22.68 -17.09 4.16
N GLN A 126 22.63 -17.15 2.81
CA GLN A 126 23.53 -16.42 1.95
C GLN A 126 23.29 -14.91 2.02
N PHE A 127 22.03 -14.47 2.00
CA PHE A 127 21.69 -13.06 2.22
C PHE A 127 22.15 -12.56 3.59
N ARG A 128 21.97 -13.35 4.65
CA ARG A 128 22.44 -13.02 6.01
C ARG A 128 23.97 -12.90 6.06
N LYS A 129 24.70 -13.86 5.46
CA LYS A 129 26.16 -13.82 5.33
C LYS A 129 26.64 -12.59 4.55
N LYS A 130 25.98 -12.24 3.44
CA LYS A 130 26.33 -11.08 2.61
C LYS A 130 26.08 -9.75 3.34
N LYS A 131 24.99 -9.66 4.12
CA LYS A 131 24.68 -8.50 4.97
C LYS A 131 25.69 -8.34 6.11
N LEU A 132 26.11 -9.44 6.74
CA LEU A 132 27.16 -9.47 7.75
C LEU A 132 28.53 -9.07 7.19
N ALA A 133 28.87 -9.52 5.97
CA ALA A 133 30.12 -9.15 5.30
C ALA A 133 30.15 -7.65 4.93
N SER A 134 29.03 -7.09 4.46
CA SER A 134 28.90 -5.66 4.15
C SER A 134 29.00 -4.77 5.40
N SER A 135 28.52 -5.25 6.56
CA SER A 135 28.67 -4.56 7.85
C SER A 135 30.13 -4.54 8.32
N LYS A 136 30.86 -5.66 8.21
CA LYS A 136 32.29 -5.72 8.56
C LYS A 136 33.18 -4.83 7.67
N GLY A 137 32.81 -4.66 6.39
CA GLY A 137 33.55 -3.77 5.48
C GLY A 137 33.47 -2.28 5.83
N LYS A 138 32.41 -1.83 6.52
CA LYS A 138 32.29 -0.44 6.99
C LYS A 138 33.07 -0.17 8.28
N ALA A 139 33.24 -1.16 9.14
CA ALA A 139 34.02 -1.02 10.38
C ALA A 139 35.54 -1.04 10.15
N GLY A 140 36.01 -1.62 9.04
CA GLY A 140 37.44 -1.68 8.71
C GLY A 140 37.99 -0.43 8.00
N SER A 141 37.13 0.43 7.44
CA SER A 141 37.55 1.64 6.71
C SER A 141 37.75 2.88 7.59
N GLU A 142 37.38 2.84 8.87
CA GLU A 142 37.51 3.99 9.78
C GLU A 142 38.84 4.01 10.57
N HIS A 143 39.72 3.02 10.41
CA HIS A 143 40.97 2.93 11.18
C HIS A 143 42.26 3.28 10.40
N LEU A 144 42.16 3.71 9.13
CA LEU A 144 43.33 4.00 8.27
C LEU A 144 43.47 5.47 7.83
N MET A 145 42.68 6.39 8.39
CA MET A 145 42.71 7.82 8.04
C MET A 145 43.22 8.72 9.18
N HIS A 146 44.18 8.24 9.99
CA HIS A 146 44.86 9.06 11.01
C HIS A 146 46.35 8.73 11.09
N HIS A 147 47.10 8.80 9.99
CA HIS A 147 48.56 8.97 10.06
C HIS A 147 49.16 9.28 8.67
N GLN A 148 48.98 10.49 8.16
CA GLN A 148 50.03 11.12 7.34
C GLN A 148 49.80 12.63 7.20
N LEU A 149 50.73 13.35 7.83
CA LEU A 149 51.24 14.73 7.65
C LEU A 149 50.40 15.72 6.82
#